data_AF-A0A1E7IDH2-F1
#
_entry.id   AF-A0A1E7IDH2-F1
#
_cell.length_a   1.000
_cell.length_b   1.000
_cell.length_c   1.000
_cell.angle_alpha   90.00
_cell.angle_beta   90.00
_cell.angle_gamma   90.00
#
_symmetry.space_group_name_H-M   'P 1'
#
loop_
_entity.id
_entity.type
_entity.pdbx_description
1 polymer ?
#
loop_
_entity_poly.entity_id
_entity_poly.type
_entity_poly.pdbx_seq_one_letter_code
_entity_poly.pdbx_strand_id
1 'polypeptide(L)'
;MATSNSESGLFSLMSYRDPHLERTLSVYEQSLEWLQQGDFDDEKIKEAVLSVFSAYDRPLSPSGRGSNEFANQQQGLTHSMRQQFRTRLLCVTKKQLLDVAKRHLSDKLDQSPISILSNEEALTAAKSNLTELQIERI
;
A
#
# COMPACT_ATOMS: atom_id res chain seq x y z
N MET A 1 -6.88 -4.02 3.21
CA MET A 1 -5.43 -4.00 3.53
C MET A 1 -4.73 -3.08 2.55
N ALA A 2 -3.81 -2.25 3.03
CA ALA A 2 -2.94 -1.44 2.19
C ALA A 2 -1.52 -2.02 2.24
N THR A 3 -0.87 -2.15 1.09
CA THR A 3 0.51 -2.63 0.99
C THR A 3 1.31 -1.72 0.06
N SER A 4 2.60 -1.56 0.36
CA SER A 4 3.56 -0.86 -0.49
C SER A 4 4.79 -1.73 -0.69
N ASN A 5 5.21 -1.91 -1.94
CA ASN A 5 6.45 -2.56 -2.29
C ASN A 5 7.39 -1.54 -2.95
N SER A 6 8.45 -1.18 -2.25
CA SER A 6 9.44 -0.21 -2.71
C SER A 6 10.32 -0.71 -3.85
N GLU A 7 10.51 -2.02 -3.99
CA GLU A 7 11.32 -2.63 -5.06
C GLU A 7 10.58 -2.58 -6.39
N SER A 8 9.28 -2.86 -6.39
CA SER A 8 8.44 -2.78 -7.60
C SER A 8 7.79 -1.41 -7.82
N GLY A 9 7.84 -0.52 -6.81
CA GLY A 9 7.19 0.79 -6.86
C GLY A 9 5.66 0.73 -6.81
N LEU A 10 5.09 -0.36 -6.30
CA LEU A 10 3.65 -0.58 -6.26
C LEU A 10 3.06 -0.25 -4.90
N PHE A 11 1.96 0.49 -4.90
CA PHE A 11 1.04 0.62 -3.77
C PHE A 11 -0.28 -0.06 -4.14
N SER A 12 -0.87 -0.81 -3.22
CA SER A 12 -2.08 -1.57 -3.52
C SER A 12 -3.04 -1.57 -2.34
N LEU A 13 -4.33 -1.46 -2.66
CA LEU A 13 -5.43 -1.71 -1.74
C LEU A 13 -6.06 -3.05 -2.12
N MET A 14 -6.24 -3.92 -1.12
CA MET A 14 -6.77 -5.27 -1.33
C MET A 14 -7.72 -5.65 -0.20
N SER A 15 -8.79 -6.35 -0.54
CA SER A 15 -9.68 -7.03 0.39
C SER A 15 -9.54 -8.54 0.16
N TYR A 16 -9.80 -9.32 1.20
CA TYR A 16 -9.65 -10.77 1.15
C TYR A 16 -10.90 -11.42 1.73
N ARG A 17 -11.51 -12.33 0.95
CA ARG A 17 -12.79 -13.01 1.27
C ARG A 17 -13.92 -12.03 1.57
N ASP A 18 -13.99 -10.97 0.77
CA ASP A 18 -14.97 -9.90 0.90
C ASP A 18 -16.12 -10.12 -0.09
N PRO A 19 -17.38 -10.23 0.37
CA PRO A 19 -18.53 -10.42 -0.51
C PRO A 19 -18.99 -9.13 -1.23
N HIS A 20 -18.46 -7.95 -0.86
CA HIS A 20 -19.02 -6.67 -1.31
C HIS A 20 -18.12 -5.93 -2.32
N LEU A 21 -18.23 -6.28 -3.60
CA LEU A 21 -17.37 -5.74 -4.67
C LEU A 21 -17.44 -4.20 -4.77
N GLU A 22 -18.61 -3.66 -5.10
CA GLU A 22 -18.79 -2.23 -5.36
C GLU A 22 -18.52 -1.36 -4.13
N ARG A 23 -19.04 -1.79 -2.97
CA ARG A 23 -18.82 -1.09 -1.70
C ARG A 23 -17.34 -0.98 -1.40
N THR A 24 -16.57 -2.04 -1.64
CA THR A 24 -15.15 -2.06 -1.33
C THR A 24 -14.34 -1.16 -2.24
N LEU A 25 -14.67 -1.08 -3.53
CA LEU A 25 -14.08 -0.09 -4.43
C LEU A 25 -14.38 1.34 -3.96
N SER A 26 -15.63 1.62 -3.58
CA SER A 26 -16.00 2.93 -3.04
C SER A 26 -15.26 3.26 -1.73
N VAL A 27 -15.06 2.28 -0.85
CA VAL A 27 -14.26 2.47 0.38
C VAL A 27 -12.80 2.80 0.06
N TYR A 28 -12.22 2.25 -1.00
CA TYR A 28 -10.86 2.59 -1.43
C TYR A 28 -10.75 4.05 -1.87
N GLU A 29 -11.69 4.51 -2.68
CA GLU A 29 -11.77 5.91 -3.11
C GLU A 29 -11.94 6.85 -1.91
N GLN A 30 -12.91 6.55 -1.05
CA GLN A 30 -13.17 7.31 0.18
C GLN A 30 -11.96 7.34 1.13
N SER A 31 -11.17 6.26 1.18
CA SER A 31 -9.95 6.22 2.01
C SER A 31 -8.89 7.22 1.52
N LEU A 32 -8.80 7.43 0.21
CA LEU A 32 -7.91 8.44 -0.37
C LEU A 32 -8.45 9.85 -0.13
N GLU A 33 -9.76 10.06 -0.26
CA GLU A 33 -10.39 11.34 0.07
C GLU A 33 -10.16 11.72 1.54
N TRP A 34 -10.38 10.78 2.47
CA TRP A 34 -10.10 10.96 3.89
C TRP A 34 -8.62 11.31 4.13
N LEU A 35 -7.70 10.62 3.45
CA LEU A 35 -6.27 10.92 3.54
C LEU A 35 -5.96 12.34 3.08
N GLN A 36 -6.60 12.83 2.01
CA GLN A 36 -6.42 14.19 1.49
C GLN A 36 -7.03 15.27 2.38
N GLN A 37 -8.10 14.97 3.13
CA GLN A 37 -8.63 15.89 4.15
C GLN A 37 -7.60 16.15 5.25
N GLY A 38 -6.67 15.21 5.47
CA GLY A 38 -5.60 15.37 6.43
C GLY A 38 -6.12 15.40 7.86
N ASP A 39 -7.25 14.78 8.17
CA ASP A 39 -7.83 14.74 9.52
C ASP A 39 -7.16 13.67 10.40
N PHE A 40 -5.84 13.76 10.50
CA PHE A 40 -5.00 12.97 11.40
C PHE A 40 -3.94 13.86 12.04
N ASP A 41 -3.61 13.56 13.29
CA ASP A 41 -2.66 14.32 14.09
C ASP A 41 -1.25 13.71 14.05
N ASP A 42 -0.31 14.39 14.70
CA ASP A 42 1.07 13.95 14.79
C ASP A 42 1.23 12.64 15.58
N GLU A 43 0.29 12.32 16.48
CA GLU A 43 0.28 11.06 17.21
C GLU A 43 0.02 9.89 16.27
N LYS A 44 -0.98 9.97 15.38
CA LYS A 44 -1.24 8.97 14.34
C LYS A 44 -0.06 8.77 13.40
N ILE A 45 0.63 9.85 13.03
CA ILE A 45 1.84 9.76 12.21
C ILE A 45 2.93 9.01 12.97
N LYS A 46 3.14 9.33 14.24
CA LYS A 46 4.13 8.64 15.08
C LYS A 46 3.80 7.16 15.25
N GLU A 47 2.54 6.80 15.49
CA GLU A 47 2.08 5.41 15.55
C GLU A 47 2.36 4.66 14.23
N ALA A 48 2.07 5.30 13.08
CA ALA A 48 2.34 4.73 11.77
C ALA A 48 3.85 4.51 11.54
N VAL A 49 4.70 5.47 11.91
CA VAL A 49 6.15 5.33 11.84
C VAL A 49 6.63 4.16 12.71
N LEU A 50 6.14 4.04 13.94
CA LEU A 50 6.46 2.91 14.83
C LEU A 50 6.02 1.57 14.23
N SER A 51 4.84 1.52 13.60
CA SER A 51 4.36 0.33 12.90
C SER A 51 5.32 -0.09 11.78
N VAL A 52 5.81 0.86 10.98
CA VAL A 52 6.82 0.59 9.93
C VAL A 52 8.11 0.04 10.53
N PHE A 53 8.62 0.66 11.61
CA PHE A 53 9.82 0.16 12.30
C PHE A 53 9.62 -1.23 12.90
N SER A 54 8.42 -1.56 13.39
CA SER A 54 8.13 -2.90 13.96
C SER A 54 8.31 -4.03 12.93
N ALA A 55 8.05 -3.76 11.65
CA ALA A 55 8.30 -4.69 10.57
C ALA A 55 9.79 -4.74 10.19
N TYR A 56 10.43 -3.58 10.15
CA TYR A 56 11.84 -3.44 9.74
C TYR A 56 12.83 -4.01 10.77
N ASP A 57 12.54 -3.83 12.06
CA ASP A 57 13.39 -4.24 13.19
C ASP A 57 12.99 -5.58 13.80
N ARG A 58 12.12 -6.33 13.10
CA ARG A 58 11.69 -7.65 13.54
C ARG A 58 12.92 -8.56 13.73
N PRO A 59 13.03 -9.30 14.85
CA PRO A 59 14.15 -10.21 15.05
C PRO A 59 14.14 -11.30 13.97
N LEU A 60 15.29 -11.48 13.33
CA LEU A 60 15.53 -12.54 12.36
C LEU A 60 16.41 -13.64 12.96
N SER A 61 16.14 -14.89 12.56
CA SER A 61 17.02 -16.03 12.83
C SER A 61 18.41 -15.82 12.20
N PRO A 62 19.46 -16.54 12.64
CA PRO A 62 20.79 -16.44 12.03
C PRO A 62 20.78 -16.65 10.52
N SER A 63 20.04 -17.65 10.03
CA SER A 63 19.86 -17.89 8.60
C SER A 63 19.10 -16.75 7.91
N GLY A 64 18.03 -16.24 8.53
CA GLY A 64 17.26 -15.11 8.00
C GLY A 64 18.08 -13.83 7.86
N ARG A 65 18.97 -13.56 8.83
CA ARG A 65 19.92 -12.42 8.75
C ARG A 65 20.87 -12.57 7.57
N GLY A 66 21.45 -13.77 7.39
CA GLY A 66 22.35 -14.07 6.28
C GLY A 66 21.67 -13.90 4.92
N SER A 67 20.49 -14.49 4.74
CA SER A 67 19.73 -14.38 3.50
C SER A 67 19.30 -12.94 3.20
N ASN A 68 18.86 -12.18 4.22
CA ASN A 68 18.46 -10.79 4.04
C ASN A 68 19.64 -9.90 3.62
N GLU A 69 20.77 -10.02 4.31
CA GLU A 69 21.96 -9.22 3.98
C GLU A 69 22.53 -9.59 2.60
N PHE A 70 22.54 -10.88 2.25
CA PHE A 70 22.93 -11.32 0.90
C PHE A 70 22.02 -10.71 -0.17
N ALA A 71 20.69 -10.75 0.01
CA ALA A 71 19.75 -10.13 -0.91
C ALA A 71 19.97 -8.61 -1.04
N ASN A 72 20.20 -7.91 0.08
CA ASN A 72 20.51 -6.48 0.07
C ASN A 72 21.78 -6.18 -0.75
N GLN A 73 22.84 -6.96 -0.57
CA GLN A 73 24.10 -6.78 -1.31
C GLN A 73 23.92 -7.02 -2.80
N GLN A 74 23.18 -8.05 -3.19
CA GLN A 74 22.87 -8.35 -4.59
C GLN A 74 22.08 -7.22 -5.27
N GLN A 75 21.22 -6.53 -4.51
CA GLN A 75 20.46 -5.37 -4.99
C GLN A 75 21.23 -4.04 -4.87
N GLY A 76 22.45 -4.04 -4.32
CA GLY A 76 23.23 -2.82 -4.08
C GLY A 76 22.71 -1.94 -2.94
N LEU A 77 21.79 -2.45 -2.10
CA LEU A 77 21.24 -1.74 -0.95
C LEU A 77 22.25 -1.71 0.20
N THR A 78 23.16 -0.74 0.19
CA THR A 78 24.19 -0.63 1.23
C THR A 78 23.61 -0.34 2.61
N HIS A 79 24.35 -0.71 3.67
CA HIS A 79 23.98 -0.37 5.05
C HIS A 79 23.75 1.15 5.23
N SER A 80 24.57 1.99 4.59
CA SER A 80 24.43 3.45 4.64
C SER A 80 23.10 3.93 4.05
N MET A 81 22.68 3.38 2.90
CA MET A 81 21.39 3.71 2.28
C MET A 81 20.22 3.31 3.18
N ARG A 82 20.28 2.12 3.78
CA ARG A 82 19.25 1.64 4.71
C ARG A 82 19.19 2.49 5.98
N GLN A 83 20.34 2.87 6.53
CA GLN A 83 20.39 3.77 7.68
C GLN A 83 19.85 5.17 7.35
N GLN A 84 20.18 5.71 6.17
CA GLN A 84 19.63 6.98 5.71
C GLN A 84 18.11 6.92 5.57
N PHE A 85 17.57 5.82 5.03
CA PHE A 85 16.13 5.60 4.93
C PHE A 85 15.47 5.61 6.33
N ARG A 86 16.04 4.90 7.31
CA ARG A 86 15.56 4.91 8.71
C ARG A 86 15.54 6.33 9.29
N THR A 87 16.62 7.09 9.11
CA THR A 87 16.67 8.48 9.57
C THR A 87 15.59 9.34 8.91
N ARG A 88 15.33 9.17 7.61
CA ARG A 88 14.25 9.89 6.91
C ARG A 88 12.86 9.50 7.41
N LEU A 89 12.62 8.22 7.71
CA LEU A 89 11.35 7.74 8.27
C LEU A 89 11.01 8.43 9.61
N LEU A 90 12.01 8.67 10.46
CA LEU A 90 11.82 9.35 11.75
C LEU A 90 11.47 10.84 11.60
N CYS A 91 11.74 11.43 10.43
CA CYS A 91 11.49 12.85 10.14
C CYS A 91 10.29 13.06 9.21
N VAL A 92 9.44 12.04 9.02
CA VAL A 92 8.24 12.15 8.19
C VAL A 92 7.29 13.19 8.77
N THR A 93 6.79 14.07 7.90
CA THR A 93 5.84 15.12 8.26
C THR A 93 4.48 14.90 7.60
N LYS A 94 3.42 15.42 8.21
CA LYS A 94 2.07 15.45 7.64
C LYS A 94 2.05 15.99 6.21
N LYS A 95 2.76 17.09 5.96
CA LYS A 95 2.87 17.71 4.63
C LYS A 95 3.44 16.76 3.59
N GLN A 96 4.49 16.01 3.92
CA GLN A 96 5.09 15.04 3.00
C GLN A 96 4.14 13.88 2.71
N LEU A 97 3.39 13.40 3.71
CA LEU A 97 2.40 12.34 3.53
C LEU A 97 1.29 12.79 2.57
N LEU A 98 0.73 13.99 2.77
CA LEU A 98 -0.30 14.55 1.90
C LEU A 98 0.21 14.75 0.47
N ASP A 99 1.43 15.29 0.30
CA ASP A 99 2.04 15.52 -1.01
C ASP A 99 2.29 14.21 -1.78
N VAL A 100 2.84 13.19 -1.11
CA VAL A 100 3.08 11.86 -1.71
C VAL A 100 1.77 11.16 -2.05
N ALA A 101 0.80 11.18 -1.12
CA ALA A 101 -0.52 10.59 -1.34
C ALA A 101 -1.22 11.24 -2.53
N LYS A 102 -1.17 12.57 -2.64
CA LYS A 102 -1.77 13.29 -3.75
C LYS A 102 -1.10 12.92 -5.08
N ARG A 103 0.22 13.08 -5.15
CA ARG A 103 1.00 12.88 -6.38
C ARG A 103 0.93 11.45 -6.91
N HIS A 104 0.96 10.46 -6.03
CA HIS A 104 1.13 9.06 -6.41
C HIS A 104 -0.14 8.23 -6.33
N LEU A 105 -1.12 8.61 -5.51
CA LEU A 105 -2.35 7.84 -5.31
C LEU A 105 -3.56 8.59 -5.89
N SER A 106 -3.88 9.77 -5.38
CA SER A 106 -5.10 10.50 -5.75
C SER A 106 -5.08 10.98 -7.21
N ASP A 107 -4.01 11.66 -7.64
CA ASP A 107 -3.90 12.23 -8.99
C ASP A 107 -3.77 11.15 -10.09
N LYS A 108 -3.55 9.89 -9.69
CA LYS A 108 -3.36 8.75 -10.59
C LYS A 108 -4.43 7.66 -10.41
N LEU A 109 -5.48 7.94 -9.66
CA LEU A 109 -6.48 6.95 -9.30
C LEU A 109 -7.14 6.34 -10.54
N ASP A 110 -7.52 7.16 -11.51
CA ASP A 110 -8.15 6.73 -12.78
C ASP A 110 -7.25 5.83 -13.65
N GLN A 111 -5.93 5.83 -13.40
CA GLN A 111 -4.96 5.00 -14.12
C GLN A 111 -4.65 3.70 -13.36
N SER A 112 -5.26 3.48 -12.20
CA SER A 112 -4.95 2.36 -11.33
C SER A 112 -5.64 1.08 -11.83
N PRO A 113 -4.89 0.00 -12.09
CA PRO A 113 -5.50 -1.26 -12.50
C PRO A 113 -6.30 -1.87 -11.35
N ILE A 114 -7.51 -2.32 -11.66
CA ILE A 114 -8.41 -3.01 -10.72
C ILE A 114 -8.55 -4.46 -11.18
N SER A 115 -8.41 -5.40 -10.25
CA SER A 115 -8.64 -6.83 -10.51
C SER A 115 -9.48 -7.42 -9.39
N ILE A 116 -10.53 -8.14 -9.76
CA ILE A 116 -11.51 -8.71 -8.83
C ILE A 116 -11.61 -10.20 -9.09
N LEU A 117 -11.47 -11.00 -8.03
CA LEU A 117 -11.70 -12.44 -8.07
C LEU A 117 -12.98 -12.76 -7.29
N SER A 118 -14.01 -13.23 -7.98
CA SER A 118 -15.29 -13.62 -7.39
C SER A 118 -16.00 -14.68 -8.24
N ASN A 119 -17.16 -15.14 -7.79
CA ASN A 119 -18.00 -16.03 -8.59
C ASN A 119 -18.70 -15.25 -9.73
N GLU A 120 -19.16 -15.99 -10.74
CA GLU A 120 -19.78 -15.40 -11.94
C GLU A 120 -21.05 -14.62 -11.62
N GLU A 121 -21.83 -15.07 -10.65
CA GLU A 121 -23.08 -14.41 -10.22
C GLU A 121 -22.82 -13.01 -9.67
N ALA A 122 -21.86 -12.86 -8.75
CA ALA A 122 -21.49 -11.57 -8.17
C ALA A 122 -20.86 -10.63 -9.20
N LEU A 123 -20.01 -11.14 -10.10
CA LEU A 123 -19.40 -10.34 -11.18
C LEU A 123 -20.46 -9.84 -12.16
N THR A 124 -21.44 -10.68 -12.51
CA THR A 124 -22.53 -10.32 -13.42
C THR A 124 -23.44 -9.27 -12.80
N ALA A 125 -23.78 -9.40 -11.51
CA ALA A 125 -24.56 -8.41 -10.78
C ALA A 125 -23.85 -7.04 -10.75
N ALA A 126 -22.54 -7.04 -10.44
CA ALA A 126 -21.73 -5.82 -10.35
C ALA A 126 -21.49 -5.12 -11.70
N LYS A 127 -21.57 -5.86 -12.83
CA LYS A 127 -21.37 -5.31 -14.18
C LYS A 127 -22.35 -4.19 -14.54
N SER A 128 -23.52 -4.16 -13.91
CA SER A 128 -24.50 -3.08 -14.09
C SER A 128 -23.99 -1.73 -13.61
N ASN A 129 -23.19 -1.71 -12.55
CA ASN A 129 -22.61 -0.51 -11.93
C ASN A 129 -21.14 -0.29 -12.33
N LEU A 130 -20.41 -1.37 -12.66
CA LEU A 130 -19.02 -1.35 -13.11
C LEU A 130 -18.98 -1.59 -14.63
N THR A 131 -19.34 -0.58 -15.42
CA THR A 131 -19.51 -0.71 -16.88
C THR A 131 -18.24 -1.11 -17.64
N GLU A 132 -17.06 -0.80 -17.10
CA GLU A 132 -15.76 -1.16 -17.69
C GLU A 132 -15.29 -2.57 -17.30
N LEU A 133 -16.05 -3.30 -16.48
CA LEU A 133 -15.68 -4.63 -16.00
C LEU A 133 -15.67 -5.67 -17.12
N GLN A 134 -14.48 -6.20 -17.40
CA GLN A 134 -14.27 -7.35 -18.27
C GLN A 134 -14.24 -8.63 -17.44
N ILE A 135 -15.11 -9.59 -17.78
CA ILE A 135 -15.23 -10.86 -17.05
C ILE A 135 -14.56 -11.96 -17.87
N GLU A 136 -13.53 -12.58 -17.30
CA GLU A 136 -12.85 -13.74 -17.88
C GLU A 136 -12.96 -14.93 -16.94
N ARG A 137 -13.19 -16.13 -17.50
CA ARG A 137 -13.14 -17.39 -16.75
C ARG A 137 -11.69 -17.91 -16.79
N ILE A 138 -11.10 -18.10 -15.62
CA ILE A 138 -9.74 -18.64 -15.42
C ILE A 138 -9.85 -20.13 -15.10
#